data_AF-A0A505IEY6-F1
#
_entry.id   AF-A0A505IEY6-F1
#
_cell.length_a   1.000
_cell.length_b   1.000
_cell.length_c   1.000
_cell.angle_alpha   90.00
_cell.angle_beta   90.00
_cell.angle_gamma   90.00
#
_symmetry.space_group_name_H-M   'P 1'
#
loop_
_entity.id
_entity.type
_entity.pdbx_description
1 polymer ?
#
loop_
_entity_poly.entity_id
_entity_poly.type
_entity_poly.pdbx_seq_one_letter_code
_entity_poly.pdbx_strand_id
1 'polypeptide(L)'
;MSPHSSLPVGSKLWLLDSGTLDIDASYVLSGANVPKSNQPSQIHDTRQCLMIAALLYHPDLGLILFDTGACEDIINSWDKEFLECVPRTWVKDIHSLPAAVKATGAGDITDIKAVTVSEQVVELWSGVTLHMCPGHTEGFLVVELKFQVAGTVVLTGDLFHVKENYEDGQPQGFLMRDYNTWHRSRDYVRRLVRQTNAKVCLGHEKSYFDKFVKSPEYLV
;
A
#
# COMPACT_ATOMS: atom_id res chain seq x y z
N MET A 1 20.73 7.90 -19.82
CA MET A 1 19.27 7.76 -19.97
C MET A 1 18.63 8.95 -19.26
N SER A 2 17.59 9.56 -19.83
CA SER A 2 16.94 10.73 -19.22
C SER A 2 16.31 10.31 -17.87
N PRO A 3 16.52 11.03 -16.77
CA PRO A 3 16.05 10.66 -15.41
C PRO A 3 14.52 10.73 -15.20
N HIS A 4 13.75 10.70 -16.29
CA HIS A 4 12.33 11.02 -16.34
C HIS A 4 11.56 10.22 -17.39
N SER A 5 12.06 9.06 -17.85
CA SER A 5 11.31 8.26 -18.81
C SER A 5 10.05 7.68 -18.19
N SER A 6 8.94 7.71 -18.92
CA SER A 6 7.76 6.94 -18.61
C SER A 6 8.02 5.44 -18.77
N LEU A 7 7.18 4.62 -18.15
CA LEU A 7 7.04 3.20 -18.43
C LEU A 7 6.90 2.97 -19.95
N PRO A 8 7.50 1.89 -20.48
CA PRO A 8 7.39 1.59 -21.90
C PRO A 8 5.95 1.26 -22.31
N VAL A 9 5.64 1.49 -23.58
CA VAL A 9 4.32 1.17 -24.15
C VAL A 9 4.02 -0.32 -23.93
N GLY A 10 2.83 -0.62 -23.43
CA GLY A 10 2.40 -1.98 -23.10
C GLY A 10 2.58 -2.35 -21.63
N SER A 11 3.13 -1.47 -20.79
CA SER A 11 3.08 -1.62 -19.34
C SER A 11 1.64 -1.66 -18.81
N LYS A 12 1.42 -2.48 -17.79
CA LYS A 12 0.10 -2.69 -17.18
C LYS A 12 0.21 -2.74 -15.67
N LEU A 13 -0.74 -2.13 -14.97
CA LEU A 13 -0.84 -2.19 -13.51
C LEU A 13 -2.18 -2.77 -13.09
N TRP A 14 -2.13 -3.84 -12.29
CA TRP A 14 -3.29 -4.40 -11.59
C TRP A 14 -3.20 -4.07 -10.10
N LEU A 15 -4.32 -3.63 -9.53
CA LEU A 15 -4.50 -3.60 -8.09
C LEU A 15 -5.27 -4.84 -7.64
N LEU A 16 -4.72 -5.54 -6.66
CA LEU A 16 -5.20 -6.83 -6.17
C LEU A 16 -5.87 -6.65 -4.81
N ASP A 17 -7.12 -7.11 -4.70
CA ASP A 17 -7.85 -7.21 -3.43
C ASP A 17 -7.45 -8.52 -2.72
N SER A 18 -6.77 -8.40 -1.58
CA SER A 18 -6.30 -9.53 -0.76
C SER A 18 -7.14 -9.73 0.50
N GLY A 19 -8.38 -9.24 0.50
CA GLY A 19 -9.31 -9.31 1.62
C GLY A 19 -9.18 -8.12 2.59
N THR A 20 -9.83 -8.23 3.75
CA THR A 20 -9.86 -7.14 4.75
C THR A 20 -9.46 -7.62 6.15
N LEU A 21 -8.98 -6.69 6.96
CA LEU A 21 -8.73 -6.82 8.39
C LEU A 21 -9.62 -5.83 9.14
N ASP A 22 -10.42 -6.30 10.08
CA ASP A 22 -11.14 -5.40 10.99
C ASP A 22 -10.26 -5.20 12.24
N ILE A 23 -9.86 -3.96 12.50
CA ILE A 23 -8.89 -3.61 13.55
C ILE A 23 -9.43 -2.51 14.45
N ASP A 24 -8.90 -2.38 15.67
CA ASP A 24 -9.16 -1.21 16.51
C ASP A 24 -8.62 0.06 15.85
N ALA A 25 -9.40 1.14 15.85
CA ALA A 25 -9.01 2.40 15.20
C ALA A 25 -7.68 2.97 15.71
N SER A 26 -7.32 2.69 16.97
CA SER A 26 -6.05 3.13 17.59
C SER A 26 -4.80 2.51 16.95
N TYR A 27 -4.93 1.52 16.08
CA TYR A 27 -3.81 0.95 15.34
C TYR A 27 -3.35 1.89 14.21
N VAL A 28 -4.32 2.54 13.55
CA VAL A 28 -4.11 3.35 12.35
C VAL A 28 -4.34 4.84 12.56
N LEU A 29 -4.94 5.23 13.69
CA LEU A 29 -5.22 6.61 14.06
C LEU A 29 -4.72 6.92 15.47
N SER A 30 -3.69 7.75 15.57
CA SER A 30 -3.20 8.23 16.86
C SER A 30 -4.30 8.99 17.60
N GLY A 31 -4.46 8.68 18.89
CA GLY A 31 -5.47 9.30 19.75
C GLY A 31 -6.88 8.75 19.56
N ALA A 32 -7.11 7.83 18.61
CA ALA A 32 -8.38 7.13 18.54
C ALA A 32 -8.60 6.32 19.83
N ASN A 33 -9.86 6.23 20.27
CA ASN A 33 -10.27 5.55 21.49
C ASN A 33 -9.67 6.12 22.79
N VAL A 34 -8.92 7.23 22.77
CA VAL A 34 -8.50 7.94 23.99
C VAL A 34 -9.68 8.73 24.57
N PRO A 35 -10.12 8.45 25.82
CA PRO A 35 -11.22 9.18 26.42
C PRO A 35 -10.83 10.63 26.70
N LYS A 36 -11.78 11.56 26.55
CA LYS A 36 -11.60 12.93 27.03
C LYS A 36 -11.55 12.94 28.56
N SER A 37 -10.88 13.94 29.13
CA SER A 37 -10.83 14.11 30.58
C SER A 37 -12.23 14.09 31.19
N ASN A 38 -12.41 13.32 32.26
CA ASN A 38 -13.67 13.12 32.99
C ASN A 38 -14.82 12.49 32.19
N GLN A 39 -14.52 11.84 31.05
CA GLN A 39 -15.49 10.99 30.35
C GLN A 39 -15.34 9.53 30.80
N PRO A 40 -16.43 8.74 30.81
CA PRO A 40 -16.36 7.32 31.05
C PRO A 40 -15.59 6.59 29.94
N SER A 41 -15.19 5.34 30.19
CA SER A 41 -14.68 4.45 29.15
C SER A 41 -15.67 4.36 27.98
N GLN A 42 -15.14 4.41 26.77
CA GLN A 42 -15.92 4.37 25.54
C GLN A 42 -15.82 3.01 24.86
N ILE A 43 -16.84 2.68 24.07
CA ILE A 43 -16.74 1.56 23.13
C ILE A 43 -15.72 1.95 22.08
N HIS A 44 -14.78 1.06 21.81
CA HIS A 44 -13.73 1.31 20.84
C HIS A 44 -14.31 1.31 19.42
N ASP A 45 -13.98 2.35 18.67
CA ASP A 45 -14.22 2.36 17.23
C ASP A 45 -13.27 1.37 16.56
N THR A 46 -13.80 0.67 15.56
CA THR A 46 -13.02 -0.21 14.68
C THR A 46 -12.91 0.39 13.27
N ARG A 47 -11.89 -0.06 12.54
CA ARG A 47 -11.64 0.28 11.15
C ARG A 47 -11.49 -1.01 10.35
N GLN A 48 -12.19 -1.06 9.23
CA GLN A 48 -11.93 -2.08 8.23
C GLN A 48 -10.81 -1.61 7.31
N CYS A 49 -9.71 -2.37 7.29
CA CYS A 49 -8.53 -2.11 6.49
C CYS A 49 -8.47 -3.09 5.33
N LEU A 50 -8.48 -2.57 4.10
CA LEU A 50 -8.34 -3.37 2.88
C LEU A 50 -6.89 -3.83 2.74
N MET A 51 -6.63 -5.08 2.38
CA MET A 51 -5.28 -5.55 2.07
C MET A 51 -5.04 -5.46 0.57
N ILE A 52 -4.05 -4.66 0.17
CA ILE A 52 -3.77 -4.38 -1.25
C ILE A 52 -2.39 -4.92 -1.62
N ALA A 53 -2.28 -5.48 -2.82
CA ALA A 53 -1.02 -5.65 -3.52
C ALA A 53 -1.14 -5.05 -4.93
N ALA A 54 -0.02 -4.68 -5.55
CA ALA A 54 0.00 -4.13 -6.89
C ALA A 54 0.95 -4.92 -7.78
N LEU A 55 0.44 -5.44 -8.90
CA LEU A 55 1.21 -6.17 -9.89
C LEU A 55 1.47 -5.26 -11.09
N LEU A 56 2.74 -5.03 -11.40
CA LEU A 56 3.19 -4.29 -12.58
C LEU A 56 3.77 -5.28 -13.60
N TYR A 57 3.23 -5.26 -14.81
CA TYR A 57 3.93 -5.83 -15.96
C TYR A 57 4.76 -4.75 -16.63
N HIS A 58 6.07 -4.99 -16.71
CA HIS A 58 7.02 -4.16 -17.44
C HIS A 58 7.54 -4.94 -18.65
N PRO A 59 7.31 -4.49 -19.91
CA PRO A 59 7.71 -5.17 -21.14
C PRO A 59 9.14 -5.76 -21.14
N ASP A 60 10.12 -4.99 -20.64
CA ASP A 60 11.53 -5.41 -20.65
C ASP A 60 11.92 -6.34 -19.48
N LEU A 61 11.07 -6.45 -18.44
CA LEU A 61 11.45 -7.08 -17.17
C LEU A 61 10.51 -8.20 -16.75
N GLY A 62 9.28 -8.23 -17.23
CA GLY A 62 8.24 -9.14 -16.78
C GLY A 62 7.48 -8.60 -15.57
N LEU A 63 7.08 -9.50 -14.66
CA LEU A 63 6.22 -9.19 -13.53
C LEU A 63 7.00 -8.70 -12.32
N ILE A 64 6.55 -7.57 -11.78
CA ILE A 64 7.06 -6.95 -10.57
C ILE A 64 5.88 -6.81 -9.61
N LEU A 65 6.05 -7.25 -8.36
CA LEU A 65 5.03 -7.16 -7.34
C LEU A 65 5.44 -6.14 -6.28
N PHE A 66 4.52 -5.22 -5.97
CA PHE A 66 4.64 -4.28 -4.86
C PHE A 66 3.61 -4.65 -3.79
N ASP A 67 4.09 -4.83 -2.56
CA ASP A 67 3.37 -5.44 -1.45
C ASP A 67 2.87 -6.87 -1.74
N THR A 68 2.72 -7.69 -0.71
CA THR A 68 2.40 -9.13 -0.86
C THR A 68 1.10 -9.53 -0.15
N GLY A 69 0.35 -8.56 0.38
CA GLY A 69 -0.76 -8.83 1.29
C GLY A 69 -0.29 -9.55 2.56
N ALA A 70 -1.20 -10.24 3.27
CA ALA A 70 -0.83 -11.09 4.41
C ALA A 70 -0.48 -12.51 3.95
N CYS A 71 0.47 -13.12 4.66
CA CYS A 71 0.80 -14.55 4.58
C CYS A 71 -0.46 -15.42 4.54
N GLU A 72 -0.45 -16.47 3.71
CA GLU A 72 -1.57 -17.42 3.61
C GLU A 72 -1.83 -18.15 4.94
N ASP A 73 -0.75 -18.51 5.65
CA ASP A 73 -0.83 -19.19 6.94
C ASP A 73 -0.65 -18.20 8.09
N ILE A 74 -1.63 -17.30 8.22
CA ILE A 74 -1.60 -16.28 9.26
C ILE A 74 -1.68 -16.88 10.67
N ILE A 75 -2.34 -18.03 10.81
CA ILE A 75 -2.57 -18.73 12.09
C ILE A 75 -1.27 -19.22 12.70
N ASN A 76 -0.34 -19.73 11.89
CA ASN A 76 0.96 -20.16 12.39
C ASN A 76 2.03 -19.05 12.38
N SER A 77 1.75 -17.91 11.73
CA SER A 77 2.70 -16.81 11.59
C SER A 77 2.53 -15.72 12.65
N TRP A 78 1.30 -15.47 13.10
CA TRP A 78 0.96 -14.42 14.06
C TRP A 78 0.50 -15.04 15.38
N ASP A 79 0.73 -14.35 16.49
CA ASP A 79 0.29 -14.84 17.79
C ASP A 79 -1.24 -14.88 17.88
N LYS A 80 -1.75 -15.84 18.64
CA LYS A 80 -3.18 -16.13 18.72
C LYS A 80 -3.94 -14.93 19.30
N GLU A 81 -3.36 -14.28 20.30
CA GLU A 81 -3.93 -13.12 20.98
C GLU A 81 -4.10 -11.95 20.00
N PHE A 82 -3.12 -11.71 19.12
CA PHE A 82 -3.21 -10.72 18.07
C PHE A 82 -4.31 -11.06 17.05
N LEU A 83 -4.40 -12.31 16.59
CA LEU A 83 -5.42 -12.75 15.63
C LEU A 83 -6.86 -12.62 16.17
N GLU A 84 -7.06 -12.81 17.48
CA GLU A 84 -8.35 -12.54 18.13
C GLU A 84 -8.72 -11.05 18.10
N CYS A 85 -7.72 -10.15 18.05
CA CYS A 85 -7.92 -8.70 17.97
C CYS A 85 -8.09 -8.17 16.54
N VAL A 86 -7.59 -8.88 15.53
CA VAL A 86 -7.61 -8.44 14.12
C VAL A 86 -8.16 -9.52 13.17
N PRO A 87 -9.46 -9.87 13.26
CA PRO A 87 -10.04 -10.90 12.41
C PRO A 87 -9.89 -10.56 10.92
N ARG A 88 -9.38 -11.53 10.15
CA ARG A 88 -9.21 -11.42 8.70
C ARG A 88 -10.40 -12.02 7.96
N THR A 89 -10.98 -11.24 7.05
CA THR A 89 -11.96 -11.76 6.07
C THR A 89 -11.22 -12.15 4.79
N TRP A 90 -11.02 -13.46 4.58
CA TRP A 90 -10.16 -13.97 3.51
C TRP A 90 -10.62 -15.32 2.96
N VAL A 91 -10.55 -15.49 1.63
CA VAL A 91 -10.90 -16.74 0.93
C VAL A 91 -9.69 -17.16 0.08
N LYS A 92 -9.11 -18.32 0.35
CA LYS A 92 -7.84 -18.76 -0.25
C LYS A 92 -7.83 -18.72 -1.79
N ASP A 93 -8.88 -19.25 -2.40
CA ASP A 93 -8.96 -19.36 -3.87
C ASP A 93 -9.21 -18.03 -4.58
N ILE A 94 -9.43 -16.94 -3.82
CA ILE A 94 -9.69 -15.60 -4.36
C ILE A 94 -8.57 -14.64 -3.96
N HIS A 95 -8.24 -14.61 -2.66
CA HIS A 95 -7.42 -13.59 -2.04
C HIS A 95 -5.98 -14.05 -1.74
N SER A 96 -5.62 -15.31 -2.00
CA SER A 96 -4.20 -15.71 -1.92
C SER A 96 -3.41 -15.03 -3.02
N LEU A 97 -2.15 -14.68 -2.75
CA LEU A 97 -1.31 -14.02 -3.75
C LEU A 97 -1.15 -14.87 -5.03
N PRO A 98 -0.96 -16.20 -4.99
CA PRO A 98 -0.98 -17.02 -6.20
C PRO A 98 -2.30 -16.95 -6.96
N ALA A 99 -3.46 -17.02 -6.26
CA ALA A 99 -4.76 -16.96 -6.92
C ALA A 99 -5.02 -15.58 -7.53
N ALA A 100 -4.72 -14.51 -6.81
CA ALA A 100 -4.88 -13.14 -7.26
C ALA A 100 -3.99 -12.82 -8.47
N VAL A 101 -2.71 -13.26 -8.46
CA VAL A 101 -1.80 -13.13 -9.61
C VAL A 101 -2.34 -13.91 -10.80
N LYS A 102 -2.73 -15.17 -10.61
CA LYS A 102 -3.27 -16.01 -11.69
C LYS A 102 -4.55 -15.43 -12.30
N ALA A 103 -5.42 -14.84 -11.48
CA ALA A 103 -6.66 -14.21 -11.92
C ALA A 103 -6.44 -12.99 -12.85
N THR A 104 -5.27 -12.33 -12.79
CA THR A 104 -4.92 -11.25 -13.72
C THR A 104 -4.67 -11.74 -15.15
N GLY A 105 -4.40 -13.04 -15.33
CA GLY A 105 -3.94 -13.62 -16.59
C GLY A 105 -2.50 -13.24 -16.99
N ALA A 106 -1.76 -12.57 -16.10
CA ALA A 106 -0.42 -12.06 -16.39
C ALA A 106 0.70 -13.10 -16.23
N GLY A 107 0.51 -14.14 -15.41
CA GLY A 107 1.49 -15.19 -15.13
C GLY A 107 1.21 -15.95 -13.83
N ASP A 108 2.21 -16.65 -13.31
CA ASP A 108 2.19 -17.35 -12.02
C ASP A 108 3.09 -16.65 -10.98
N ILE A 109 2.91 -16.96 -9.69
CA ILE A 109 3.68 -16.33 -8.59
C ILE A 109 5.21 -16.52 -8.74
N THR A 110 5.64 -17.60 -9.40
CA THR A 110 7.06 -17.89 -9.64
C THR A 110 7.71 -16.97 -10.67
N ASP A 111 6.92 -16.18 -11.39
CA ASP A 111 7.41 -15.27 -12.43
C ASP A 111 7.83 -13.90 -11.86
N ILE A 112 7.61 -13.65 -10.56
CA ILE A 112 7.87 -12.37 -9.89
C ILE A 112 9.37 -12.20 -9.59
N LYS A 113 9.90 -11.00 -9.87
CA LYS A 113 11.30 -10.63 -9.59
C LYS A 113 11.42 -9.74 -8.34
N ALA A 114 12.42 -10.02 -7.50
CA ALA A 114 12.71 -9.25 -6.27
C ALA A 114 13.91 -8.29 -6.43
N VAL A 115 13.88 -7.15 -5.72
CA VAL A 115 14.94 -6.13 -5.73
C VAL A 115 15.14 -5.52 -4.34
N THR A 116 16.39 -5.26 -3.94
CA THR A 116 16.76 -4.56 -2.70
C THR A 116 17.09 -3.09 -2.93
N VAL A 117 16.79 -2.22 -1.96
CA VAL A 117 16.92 -0.75 -2.07
C VAL A 117 17.59 -0.20 -0.81
N SER A 118 18.52 0.74 -0.94
CA SER A 118 19.22 1.35 0.21
C SER A 118 19.29 2.88 0.15
N GLU A 119 19.07 3.47 -1.01
CA GLU A 119 19.19 4.90 -1.26
C GLU A 119 17.85 5.63 -1.06
N GLN A 120 17.92 6.95 -0.84
CA GLN A 120 16.77 7.80 -0.51
C GLN A 120 15.72 7.87 -1.65
N VAL A 121 16.17 7.90 -2.90
CA VAL A 121 15.34 7.82 -4.10
C VAL A 121 16.08 6.93 -5.09
N VAL A 122 15.41 5.88 -5.57
CA VAL A 122 15.96 4.96 -6.57
C VAL A 122 15.01 4.85 -7.73
N GLU A 123 15.44 5.30 -8.91
CA GLU A 123 14.81 4.89 -10.15
C GLU A 123 15.32 3.49 -10.49
N LEU A 124 14.47 2.48 -10.30
CA LEU A 124 14.85 1.10 -10.58
C LEU A 124 14.92 0.88 -12.10
N TRP A 125 13.89 1.38 -12.80
CA TRP A 125 13.72 1.25 -14.24
C TRP A 125 12.94 2.43 -14.80
N SER A 126 12.86 2.52 -16.12
CA SER A 126 12.09 3.57 -16.79
C SER A 126 10.67 3.62 -16.26
N GLY A 127 10.33 4.74 -15.63
CA GLY A 127 9.02 5.01 -15.07
C GLY A 127 8.68 4.27 -13.77
N VAL A 128 9.65 3.63 -13.11
CA VAL A 128 9.51 3.02 -11.78
C VAL A 128 10.49 3.66 -10.82
N THR A 129 9.98 4.48 -9.90
CA THR A 129 10.79 5.16 -8.88
C THR A 129 10.33 4.78 -7.49
N LEU A 130 11.27 4.47 -6.61
CA LEU A 130 11.05 4.17 -5.20
C LEU A 130 11.55 5.33 -4.35
N HIS A 131 10.74 5.75 -3.40
CA HIS A 131 11.01 6.85 -2.50
C HIS A 131 11.08 6.32 -1.07
N MET A 132 12.24 6.44 -0.42
CA MET A 132 12.40 6.09 0.98
C MET A 132 11.56 7.04 1.85
N CYS A 133 10.49 6.51 2.44
CA CYS A 133 9.50 7.25 3.21
C CYS A 133 9.37 6.65 4.62
N PRO A 134 10.42 6.75 5.46
CA PRO A 134 10.46 6.12 6.76
C PRO A 134 9.43 6.70 7.73
N GLY A 135 9.16 5.97 8.82
CA GLY A 135 8.31 6.41 9.93
C GLY A 135 7.28 5.36 10.32
N HIS A 136 6.63 4.73 9.35
CA HIS A 136 5.89 3.49 9.59
C HIS A 136 6.86 2.35 9.91
N THR A 137 7.85 2.13 9.05
CA THR A 137 9.07 1.36 9.34
C THR A 137 10.30 2.16 8.93
N GLU A 138 11.50 1.74 9.33
CA GLU A 138 12.75 2.45 9.03
C GLU A 138 13.09 2.44 7.53
N GLY A 139 12.74 1.38 6.81
CA GLY A 139 13.03 1.21 5.38
C GLY A 139 11.81 1.30 4.47
N PHE A 140 10.73 1.96 4.90
CA PHE A 140 9.48 1.97 4.14
C PHE A 140 9.64 2.69 2.80
N LEU A 141 9.04 2.16 1.72
CA LEU A 141 9.15 2.68 0.36
C LEU A 141 7.79 3.06 -0.20
N VAL A 142 7.70 4.24 -0.80
CA VAL A 142 6.57 4.66 -1.64
C VAL A 142 6.95 4.49 -3.10
N VAL A 143 6.04 3.97 -3.92
CA VAL A 143 6.27 3.69 -5.34
C VAL A 143 5.64 4.79 -6.18
N GLU A 144 6.43 5.42 -7.06
CA GLU A 144 5.98 6.29 -8.14
C GLU A 144 6.09 5.53 -9.49
N LEU A 145 4.98 5.46 -10.21
CA LEU A 145 4.88 4.85 -11.53
C LEU A 145 4.46 5.92 -12.56
N LYS A 146 5.22 6.07 -13.65
CA LYS A 146 4.93 7.07 -14.69
C LYS A 146 4.45 6.41 -15.97
N PHE A 147 3.14 6.33 -16.17
CA PHE A 147 2.57 5.82 -17.41
C PHE A 147 2.56 6.90 -18.50
N GLN A 148 2.63 6.48 -19.76
CA GLN A 148 2.50 7.41 -20.90
C GLN A 148 1.07 7.93 -21.06
N VAL A 149 0.07 7.07 -20.79
CA VAL A 149 -1.35 7.38 -21.00
C VAL A 149 -2.05 7.69 -19.68
N ALA A 150 -1.97 6.80 -18.69
CA ALA A 150 -2.61 7.03 -17.40
C ALA A 150 -1.98 8.13 -16.52
N GLY A 151 -0.81 8.66 -16.91
CA GLY A 151 -0.05 9.62 -16.12
C GLY A 151 0.64 8.99 -14.90
N THR A 152 0.90 9.79 -13.87
CA THR A 152 1.60 9.31 -12.68
C THR A 152 0.65 8.62 -11.70
N VAL A 153 1.07 7.48 -11.16
CA VAL A 153 0.44 6.77 -10.05
C VAL A 153 1.43 6.73 -8.89
N VAL A 154 0.95 7.01 -7.68
CA VAL A 154 1.72 6.84 -6.44
C VAL A 154 1.02 5.81 -5.57
N LEU A 155 1.71 4.71 -5.27
CA LEU A 155 1.29 3.69 -4.32
C LEU A 155 1.97 3.96 -2.99
N THR A 156 1.20 4.28 -1.96
CA THR A 156 1.79 4.75 -0.70
C THR A 156 2.01 3.66 0.32
N GLY A 157 1.42 2.47 0.10
CA GLY A 157 1.34 1.38 1.09
C GLY A 157 1.06 1.89 2.49
N ASP A 158 1.75 1.34 3.48
CA ASP A 158 1.61 1.66 4.90
C ASP A 158 2.16 3.03 5.32
N LEU A 159 2.61 3.91 4.41
CA LEU A 159 2.80 5.31 4.78
C LEU A 159 1.45 5.95 5.16
N PHE A 160 0.37 5.54 4.50
CA PHE A 160 -0.99 5.96 4.82
C PHE A 160 -1.92 4.75 4.80
N HIS A 161 -2.29 4.25 5.97
CA HIS A 161 -3.25 3.16 6.06
C HIS A 161 -4.65 3.63 5.64
N VAL A 162 -5.09 4.77 6.19
CA VAL A 162 -6.45 5.32 5.97
C VAL A 162 -6.41 6.77 5.48
N LYS A 163 -7.52 7.25 4.91
CA LYS A 163 -7.59 8.61 4.31
C LYS A 163 -7.23 9.72 5.29
N GLU A 164 -7.56 9.61 6.58
CA GLU A 164 -7.28 10.64 7.59
C GLU A 164 -5.77 10.84 7.78
N ASN A 165 -4.97 9.80 7.57
CA ASN A 165 -3.50 9.92 7.57
C ASN A 165 -3.02 10.83 6.43
N TYR A 166 -3.63 10.70 5.25
CA TYR A 166 -3.25 11.39 4.04
C TYR A 166 -3.83 12.82 3.96
N GLU A 167 -5.15 12.94 4.13
CA GLU A 167 -5.94 14.15 3.93
C GLU A 167 -5.75 15.11 5.10
N ASP A 168 -6.07 14.65 6.31
CA ASP A 168 -6.09 15.47 7.53
C ASP A 168 -4.72 15.57 8.19
N GLY A 169 -3.85 14.57 7.94
CA GLY A 169 -2.56 14.47 8.61
C GLY A 169 -2.65 13.95 10.03
N GLN A 170 -3.74 13.24 10.35
CA GLN A 170 -3.82 12.50 11.60
C GLN A 170 -2.76 11.39 11.59
N PRO A 171 -1.82 11.38 12.55
CA PRO A 171 -0.74 10.40 12.56
C PRO A 171 -1.27 8.98 12.71
N GLN A 172 -0.45 8.01 12.28
CA GLN A 172 -0.69 6.61 12.55
C GLN A 172 -0.68 6.32 14.05
N GLY A 173 -1.43 5.28 14.44
CA GLY A 173 -1.51 4.83 15.82
C GLY A 173 -0.38 3.88 16.19
N PHE A 174 -0.71 2.76 16.84
CA PHE A 174 0.25 1.75 17.31
C PHE A 174 1.23 1.24 16.24
N LEU A 175 0.83 1.22 14.97
CA LEU A 175 1.63 0.68 13.87
C LEU A 175 2.78 1.61 13.42
N MET A 176 2.86 2.84 13.94
CA MET A 176 3.94 3.75 13.63
C MET A 176 5.20 3.48 14.46
N ARG A 177 6.39 3.66 13.89
CA ARG A 177 7.67 3.51 14.60
C ARG A 177 8.30 4.84 14.97
N ASP A 178 8.18 5.87 14.12
CA ASP A 178 8.71 7.21 14.38
C ASP A 178 7.76 8.31 13.89
N TYR A 179 7.24 9.07 14.84
CA TYR A 179 6.29 10.17 14.62
C TYR A 179 6.85 11.30 13.76
N ASN A 180 8.03 11.80 14.09
CA ASN A 180 8.60 12.98 13.43
C ASN A 180 9.04 12.64 12.02
N THR A 181 9.63 11.45 11.86
CA THR A 181 10.07 10.93 10.57
C THR A 181 8.87 10.66 9.66
N TRP A 182 7.79 10.09 10.20
CA TRP A 182 6.56 9.88 9.45
C TRP A 182 5.97 11.18 8.89
N HIS A 183 5.90 12.26 9.67
CA HIS A 183 5.42 13.56 9.19
C HIS A 183 6.27 14.15 8.06
N ARG A 184 7.59 14.00 8.14
CA ARG A 184 8.50 14.43 7.05
C ARG A 184 8.23 13.64 5.77
N SER A 185 8.05 12.31 5.88
CA SER A 185 7.68 11.43 4.77
C SER A 185 6.32 11.78 4.19
N ARG A 186 5.33 12.07 5.04
CA ARG A 186 4.01 12.54 4.62
C ARG A 186 4.11 13.81 3.77
N ASP A 187 4.79 14.83 4.29
CA ASP A 187 4.91 16.11 3.60
C ASP A 187 5.68 15.97 2.28
N TYR A 188 6.69 15.11 2.24
CA TYR A 188 7.40 14.75 1.02
C TYR A 188 6.45 14.14 -0.02
N VAL A 189 5.68 13.12 0.33
CA VAL A 189 4.76 12.46 -0.61
C VAL A 189 3.63 13.39 -1.05
N ARG A 190 3.11 14.25 -0.16
CA ARG A 190 2.11 15.25 -0.54
C ARG A 190 2.67 16.27 -1.54
N ARG A 191 3.95 16.65 -1.44
CA ARG A 191 4.61 17.48 -2.46
C ARG A 191 4.79 16.72 -3.76
N LEU A 192 5.26 15.46 -3.71
CA LEU A 192 5.41 14.59 -4.88
C LEU A 192 4.10 14.51 -5.67
N VAL A 193 3.00 14.13 -5.00
CA VAL A 193 1.67 14.00 -5.65
C VAL A 193 1.22 15.31 -6.28
N ARG A 194 1.43 16.45 -5.62
CA ARG A 194 1.07 17.77 -6.18
C ARG A 194 1.91 18.13 -7.41
N GLN A 195 3.22 17.86 -7.35
CA GLN A 195 4.15 18.18 -8.44
C GLN A 195 3.89 17.33 -9.69
N THR A 196 3.46 16.08 -9.49
CA THR A 196 3.26 15.12 -10.58
C THR A 196 1.79 14.98 -10.99
N ASN A 197 0.88 15.65 -10.28
CA ASN A 197 -0.57 15.48 -10.43
C ASN A 197 -0.98 13.99 -10.37
N ALA A 198 -0.34 13.23 -9.49
CA ALA A 198 -0.48 11.78 -9.45
C ALA A 198 -1.85 11.32 -8.96
N LYS A 199 -2.33 10.21 -9.53
CA LYS A 199 -3.35 9.36 -8.92
C LYS A 199 -2.74 8.64 -7.72
N VAL A 200 -3.44 8.58 -6.61
CA VAL A 200 -2.90 8.02 -5.35
C VAL A 200 -3.71 6.81 -4.93
N CYS A 201 -3.04 5.70 -4.63
CA CYS A 201 -3.62 4.55 -3.94
C CYS A 201 -3.02 4.46 -2.54
N LEU A 202 -3.86 4.51 -1.50
CA LEU A 202 -3.43 4.37 -0.11
C LEU A 202 -3.40 2.88 0.29
N GLY A 203 -2.69 2.54 1.36
CA GLY A 203 -2.37 1.14 1.71
C GLY A 203 -3.57 0.30 2.14
N HIS A 204 -4.52 0.90 2.86
CA HIS A 204 -5.69 0.17 3.38
C HIS A 204 -7.03 0.90 3.25
N GLU A 205 -7.10 1.90 2.36
CA GLU A 205 -8.28 2.75 2.22
C GLU A 205 -9.12 2.36 1.00
N LYS A 206 -10.25 1.71 1.26
CA LYS A 206 -11.17 1.25 0.22
C LYS A 206 -11.64 2.38 -0.70
N SER A 207 -11.91 3.58 -0.14
CA SER A 207 -12.40 4.71 -0.94
C SER A 207 -11.36 5.25 -1.94
N TYR A 208 -10.07 5.02 -1.70
CA TYR A 208 -9.01 5.34 -2.64
C TYR A 208 -8.78 4.20 -3.63
N PHE A 209 -8.82 2.96 -3.17
CA PHE A 209 -8.75 1.77 -4.01
C PHE A 209 -9.84 1.75 -5.09
N ASP A 210 -11.09 2.07 -4.72
CA ASP A 210 -12.25 2.05 -5.63
C ASP A 210 -12.20 3.12 -6.75
N LYS A 211 -11.27 4.09 -6.68
CA LYS A 211 -11.04 5.08 -7.74
C LYS A 211 -10.27 4.50 -8.93
N PHE A 212 -9.68 3.32 -8.78
CA PHE A 212 -8.92 2.63 -9.81
C PHE A 212 -9.75 1.53 -10.48
N VAL A 213 -9.36 1.19 -11.70
CA VAL A 213 -9.75 -0.10 -12.29
C VAL A 213 -9.10 -1.22 -11.47
N LYS A 214 -9.86 -2.28 -11.21
CA LYS A 214 -9.47 -3.37 -10.31
C LYS A 214 -9.26 -4.63 -11.13
N SER A 215 -8.42 -5.54 -10.63
CA SER A 215 -8.23 -6.85 -11.28
C SER A 215 -9.59 -7.56 -11.52
N PRO A 216 -9.82 -8.17 -12.70
CA PRO A 216 -8.85 -8.49 -13.75
C PRO A 216 -8.51 -7.34 -14.72
N GLU A 217 -9.23 -6.22 -14.67
CA GLU A 217 -8.89 -5.02 -15.46
C GLU A 217 -7.60 -4.34 -14.94
N TYR A 218 -6.98 -3.54 -15.81
CA TYR A 218 -5.68 -2.92 -15.54
C TYR A 218 -5.57 -1.50 -16.10
N LEU A 219 -4.66 -0.73 -15.51
CA LEU A 219 -4.29 0.61 -15.94
C LEU A 219 -3.14 0.54 -16.96
N VAL A 220 -3.14 1.44 -17.95
CA VAL A 220 -2.13 1.57 -19.03
C VAL A 220 -1.65 3.00 -19.23
#